data_AF-A0A7N5KAK1-F1
#
_entry.id   AF-A0A7N5KAK1-F1
#
_cell.length_a   1.000
_cell.length_b   1.000
_cell.length_c   1.000
_cell.angle_alpha   90.00
_cell.angle_beta   90.00
_cell.angle_gamma   90.00
#
_symmetry.space_group_name_H-M   'P 1'
#
loop_
_entity.id
_entity.type
_entity.pdbx_description
1 polymer ?
#
loop_
_entity_poly.entity_id
_entity_poly.type
_entity_poly.pdbx_seq_one_letter_code
_entity_poly.pdbx_strand_id
1 'polypeptide(L)'
;MAAADGDDSLYPIAVLIDELRNEDVQLRLNSIKKLSTIALALGVERTRSELLPFLTDTIYDEDEVLLALAEQLGTFTALVGGLTLCLW
;
A
#
# COMPACT_ATOMS: atom_id res chain seq x y z
N MET A 1 22.41 -21.93 -11.95
CA MET A 1 21.71 -21.82 -10.64
C MET A 1 22.07 -20.47 -10.04
N ALA A 2 21.29 -19.43 -10.30
CA ALA A 2 21.40 -18.14 -9.61
C ALA A 2 20.06 -17.95 -8.89
N ALA A 3 20.07 -18.22 -7.59
CA ALA A 3 18.91 -18.20 -6.73
C ALA A 3 18.89 -16.89 -5.92
N ALA A 4 17.68 -16.38 -5.73
CA ALA A 4 17.21 -15.62 -4.56
C ALA A 4 17.87 -14.27 -4.26
N ASP A 5 17.45 -13.22 -4.97
CA ASP A 5 17.50 -11.82 -4.46
C ASP A 5 16.15 -11.09 -4.61
N GLY A 6 15.13 -11.76 -5.18
CA GLY A 6 13.81 -11.17 -5.44
C GLY A 6 12.71 -11.54 -4.43
N ASP A 7 13.00 -12.38 -3.44
CA ASP A 7 11.98 -12.97 -2.54
C ASP A 7 11.83 -12.22 -1.20
N ASP A 8 12.93 -11.67 -0.67
CA ASP A 8 12.94 -10.96 0.63
C ASP A 8 12.14 -9.63 0.57
N SER A 9 12.09 -9.00 -0.61
CA SER A 9 11.28 -7.79 -0.85
C SER A 9 9.78 -8.07 -1.07
N LEU A 10 9.37 -9.34 -1.19
CA LEU A 10 7.96 -9.73 -1.36
C LEU A 10 7.26 -9.96 -0.02
N TYR A 11 8.00 -10.40 1.00
CA TYR A 11 7.46 -10.69 2.32
C TYR A 11 6.74 -9.51 3.00
N PRO A 12 7.27 -8.26 2.95
CA PRO A 12 6.62 -7.11 3.58
C PRO A 12 5.25 -6.77 2.99
N ILE A 13 5.06 -7.06 1.69
CA ILE A 13 3.80 -6.84 0.99
C ILE A 13 2.79 -7.89 1.36
N ALA A 14 3.19 -9.16 1.31
CA ALA A 14 2.30 -10.27 1.57
C ALA A 14 1.69 -10.14 2.98
N VAL A 15 2.51 -9.78 3.96
CA VAL A 15 2.08 -9.54 5.33
C VAL A 15 1.09 -8.36 5.40
N LEU A 16 1.33 -7.26 4.68
CA LEU A 16 0.38 -6.13 4.72
C LEU A 16 -0.91 -6.36 3.98
N ILE A 17 -0.86 -7.05 2.84
CA ILE A 17 -2.06 -7.43 2.11
C ILE A 17 -2.91 -8.34 3.00
N ASP A 18 -2.28 -9.26 3.74
CA ASP A 18 -2.96 -10.13 4.69
C ASP A 18 -3.53 -9.35 5.89
N GLU A 19 -2.75 -8.44 6.49
CA GLU A 19 -3.21 -7.58 7.58
C GLU A 19 -4.35 -6.62 7.14
N LEU A 20 -4.32 -6.10 5.90
CA LEU A 20 -5.39 -5.23 5.36
C LEU A 20 -6.65 -6.02 4.97
N ARG A 21 -6.52 -7.31 4.67
CA ARG A 21 -7.66 -8.21 4.46
C ARG A 21 -8.25 -8.76 5.75
N ASN A 22 -7.71 -8.37 6.90
CA ASN A 22 -8.17 -8.85 8.18
C ASN A 22 -9.59 -8.32 8.49
N GLU A 23 -10.39 -9.18 9.10
CA GLU A 23 -11.74 -8.84 9.57
C GLU A 23 -11.73 -7.79 10.69
N ASP A 24 -10.65 -7.73 11.47
CA ASP A 24 -10.46 -6.75 12.55
C ASP A 24 -10.12 -5.35 12.01
N VAL A 25 -11.03 -4.41 12.26
CA VAL A 25 -10.93 -3.00 11.85
C VAL A 25 -9.67 -2.33 12.40
N GLN A 26 -9.27 -2.66 13.63
CA GLN A 26 -8.09 -2.07 14.26
C GLN A 26 -6.80 -2.57 13.59
N LEU A 27 -6.76 -3.82 13.14
CA LEU A 27 -5.63 -4.34 12.37
C LEU A 27 -5.52 -3.66 11.00
N ARG A 28 -6.65 -3.50 10.29
CA ARG A 28 -6.67 -2.75 9.02
C ARG A 28 -6.15 -1.32 9.20
N LEU A 29 -6.64 -0.61 10.22
CA LEU A 29 -6.19 0.76 10.55
C LEU A 29 -4.69 0.84 10.86
N ASN A 30 -4.15 -0.11 11.63
CA ASN A 30 -2.71 -0.16 11.92
C ASN A 30 -1.89 -0.40 10.66
N SER A 31 -2.39 -1.22 9.73
CA SER A 31 -1.74 -1.49 8.46
C SER A 31 -1.77 -0.31 7.51
N ILE A 32 -2.88 0.43 7.46
CA ILE A 32 -2.97 1.68 6.69
C ILE A 32 -1.90 2.66 7.16
N LYS A 33 -1.67 2.81 8.47
CA LYS A 33 -0.59 3.68 8.98
C LYS A 33 0.81 3.24 8.56
N LYS A 34 1.01 1.94 8.31
CA LYS A 34 2.29 1.39 7.82
C LYS A 34 2.46 1.53 6.30
N LEU A 35 1.38 1.77 5.53
CA LEU A 35 1.39 1.81 4.05
C LEU A 35 2.53 2.66 3.48
N SER A 36 2.76 3.85 4.04
CA SER A 36 3.82 4.76 3.59
C SER A 36 5.22 4.14 3.65
N THR A 37 5.52 3.40 4.73
CA THR A 37 6.82 2.73 4.91
C THR A 37 7.04 1.63 3.88
N ILE A 38 5.97 0.96 3.47
CA ILE A 38 6.05 -0.15 2.53
C ILE A 38 6.11 0.36 1.11
N ALA A 39 5.32 1.38 0.77
CA ALA A 39 5.44 2.04 -0.52
C ALA A 39 6.88 2.55 -0.76
N LEU A 40 7.56 3.03 0.29
CA LEU A 40 9.00 3.35 0.25
C LEU A 40 9.88 2.11 -0.01
N ALA A 41 9.62 1.00 0.69
CA ALA A 41 10.40 -0.24 0.53
C ALA A 41 10.18 -0.92 -0.84
N LEU A 42 8.98 -0.78 -1.42
CA LEU A 42 8.61 -1.35 -2.71
C LEU A 42 9.12 -0.54 -3.89
N GLY A 43 9.13 0.78 -3.72
CA GLY A 43 9.27 1.73 -4.80
C GLY A 43 7.97 2.00 -5.57
N VAL A 44 8.08 2.99 -6.46
CA VAL A 44 6.95 3.60 -7.15
C VAL A 44 6.24 2.65 -8.13
N GLU A 45 6.99 1.74 -8.75
CA GLU A 45 6.48 0.83 -9.80
C GLU A 45 5.48 -0.18 -9.26
N ARG A 46 5.82 -0.84 -8.15
CA ARG A 46 4.98 -1.86 -7.52
C ARG A 46 3.84 -1.24 -6.73
N THR A 47 4.08 -0.11 -6.08
CA THR A 47 3.01 0.65 -5.41
C THR A 47 1.89 1.00 -6.39
N ARG A 48 2.22 1.35 -7.65
CA ARG A 48 1.21 1.61 -8.69
C ARG A 48 0.53 0.35 -9.23
N SER A 49 1.30 -0.71 -9.48
CA SER A 49 0.80 -1.89 -10.21
C SER A 49 0.10 -2.90 -9.31
N GLU A 50 0.41 -2.91 -8.01
CA GLU A 50 -0.11 -3.89 -7.04
C GLU A 50 -0.89 -3.18 -5.91
N LEU A 51 -0.27 -2.18 -5.28
CA LEU A 51 -0.81 -1.59 -4.05
C LEU A 51 -2.02 -0.69 -4.32
N LEU A 52 -1.97 0.20 -5.32
CA LEU A 52 -3.12 1.04 -5.71
C LEU A 52 -4.37 0.24 -6.11
N PRO A 53 -4.30 -0.77 -6.99
CA PRO A 53 -5.47 -1.57 -7.30
C PRO A 53 -6.04 -2.30 -6.08
N PHE A 54 -5.17 -2.73 -5.14
CA PHE A 54 -5.63 -3.30 -3.88
C PHE A 54 -6.36 -2.26 -3.01
N LEU A 55 -5.83 -1.04 -2.89
CA LEU A 55 -6.49 0.04 -2.13
C LEU A 55 -7.84 0.46 -2.73
N THR A 56 -7.99 0.28 -4.05
CA THR A 56 -9.24 0.56 -4.77
C THR A 56 -10.36 -0.41 -4.37
N ASP A 57 -10.02 -1.63 -3.93
CA ASP A 57 -11.00 -2.60 -3.43
C ASP A 57 -11.47 -2.25 -2.00
N THR A 58 -10.57 -1.66 -1.19
CA THR A 58 -10.88 -1.20 0.19
C THR A 58 -11.67 0.10 0.27
N ILE A 59 -12.13 0.69 -0.84
CA ILE A 59 -12.96 1.92 -0.81
C ILE A 59 -14.39 1.68 -0.29
N TYR A 60 -14.79 0.41 -0.11
CA TYR A 60 -16.09 0.01 0.42
C TYR A 60 -16.04 -0.42 1.90
N ASP A 61 -14.94 -0.10 2.60
CA ASP A 61 -14.70 -0.44 4.00
C ASP A 61 -15.38 0.58 4.96
N GLU A 62 -15.15 0.45 6.27
CA GLU A 62 -15.76 1.32 7.28
C GLU A 62 -15.22 2.76 7.23
N ASP A 63 -16.04 3.74 7.65
CA ASP A 63 -15.73 5.18 7.57
C ASP A 63 -14.37 5.54 8.22
N GLU A 64 -14.02 4.92 9.35
CA GLU A 64 -12.74 5.15 10.04
C GLU A 64 -11.54 4.66 9.22
N VAL A 65 -11.69 3.52 8.54
CA VAL A 65 -10.67 2.94 7.67
C VAL A 65 -10.50 3.81 6.43
N LEU A 66 -11.60 4.26 5.83
CA LEU A 66 -11.61 5.16 4.68
C LEU A 66 -10.97 6.51 5.00
N LEU A 67 -11.23 7.06 6.18
CA LEU A 67 -10.62 8.32 6.62
C LEU A 67 -9.10 8.19 6.71
N ALA A 68 -8.61 7.15 7.40
CA ALA A 68 -7.17 6.90 7.52
C ALA A 68 -6.53 6.64 6.16
N LEU A 69 -7.23 5.93 5.26
CA LEU A 69 -6.77 5.68 3.91
C LEU A 69 -6.63 6.98 3.12
N ALA A 70 -7.61 7.87 3.19
CA ALA A 70 -7.58 9.16 2.51
C ALA A 70 -6.42 10.05 3.01
N GLU A 71 -6.18 10.07 4.32
CA GLU A 71 -5.03 10.77 4.91
C GLU A 71 -3.69 10.22 4.41
N GLN A 72 -3.56 8.89 4.31
CA GLN A 72 -2.36 8.28 3.73
C GLN A 72 -2.21 8.56 2.24
N LEU A 73 -3.29 8.46 1.45
CA LEU A 73 -3.25 8.71 0.02
C LEU A 73 -2.85 10.16 -0.31
N GLY A 74 -3.16 11.13 0.56
CA GLY A 74 -2.71 12.51 0.44
C GLY A 74 -1.19 12.69 0.45
N THR A 75 -0.45 11.79 1.13
CA THR A 75 1.03 11.83 1.18
C THR A 75 1.68 10.89 0.16
N PHE A 76 0.92 10.00 -0.45
CA PHE A 76 1.40 9.00 -1.41
C PHE A 76 1.89 9.57 -2.74
N THR A 77 1.56 10.82 -3.07
CA THR A 77 1.93 11.45 -4.36
C THR A 77 3.42 11.35 -4.64
N ALA A 78 4.28 11.51 -3.62
CA ALA A 78 5.73 11.34 -3.77
C ALA A 78 6.15 9.86 -3.92
N LEU A 79 5.39 8.94 -3.31
CA LEU A 79 5.65 7.50 -3.28
C LEU A 79 5.17 6.77 -4.54
N VAL A 80 4.40 7.43 -5.40
CA VAL A 80 3.94 6.88 -6.71
C VAL A 80 4.62 7.51 -7.91
N GLY A 81 5.65 8.34 -7.69
CA GLY A 81 6.44 8.97 -8.77
C GLY A 81 6.32 10.49 -8.87
N GLY A 82 5.56 11.14 -7.98
CA GLY A 82 5.43 12.59 -7.91
C GLY A 82 4.49 13.20 -8.95
N LEU A 83 4.45 14.54 -8.98
CA LEU A 83 3.58 15.33 -9.87
C LEU A 83 3.91 15.13 -11.37
N THR A 84 5.05 14.54 -11.71
CA THR A 84 5.46 14.29 -13.10
C THR A 84 4.50 13.34 -13.82
N LEU A 85 3.71 12.55 -13.08
CA LEU A 85 2.73 11.63 -13.63
C LEU A 85 1.35 12.26 -13.89
N CYS A 86 1.05 13.47 -13.38
CA CYS A 86 -0.24 14.15 -13.59
C CYS A 86 -0.41 14.77 -15.00
N LEU A 87 0.51 14.48 -15.93
CA LEU A 87 0.39 14.84 -17.35
C LEU A 87 -0.21 13.71 -18.22
N TRP A 88 -0.91 12.75 -17.60
CA TRP A 88 -1.63 11.66 -18.27
C TRP A 88 -3.13 11.73 -18.00
#